data_AF-A0A951EXL5-F1
#
_entry.id   AF-A0A951EXL5-F1
#
_cell.length_a   1.000
_cell.length_b   1.000
_cell.length_c   1.000
_cell.angle_alpha   90.00
_cell.angle_beta   90.00
_cell.angle_gamma   90.00
#
_symmetry.space_group_name_H-M   'P 1'
#
loop_
_entity.id
_entity.type
_entity.pdbx_description
1 polymer ?
#
loop_
_entity_poly.entity_id
_entity_poly.type
_entity_poly.pdbx_seq_one_letter_code
_entity_poly.pdbx_strand_id
1 'polypeptide(L)' 'RVDEDTFTIQIRDDQDRLYSFRKDELRELRKDWGKSPMPSYKDVFSESELEEVIAYLASLQGAP' A
#
# COMPACT_ATOMS: atom_id res chain seq x y z
N ARG A 1 -2.63 -1.25 1.87
CA ARG A 1 -2.80 0.23 1.83
C ARG A 1 -3.56 0.61 3.09
N VAL A 2 -3.12 1.64 3.82
CA VAL A 2 -3.72 2.05 5.10
C VAL A 2 -4.54 3.31 4.87
N ASP A 3 -5.78 3.31 5.32
CA ASP A 3 -6.66 4.48 5.35
C ASP A 3 -6.93 4.84 6.81
N GLU A 4 -6.80 6.10 7.17
CA GLU A 4 -6.87 6.57 8.56
C GLU A 4 -7.76 7.79 8.65
N ASP A 5 -8.85 7.65 9.38
CA ASP A 5 -9.74 8.76 9.73
C ASP A 5 -9.55 9.13 11.21
N THR A 6 -10.25 10.14 11.68
CA THR A 6 -10.23 10.69 13.03
C THR A 6 -10.38 9.60 14.10
N PHE A 7 -11.21 8.58 13.85
CA PHE A 7 -11.56 7.55 14.83
C PHE A 7 -11.08 6.13 14.49
N THR A 8 -10.87 5.82 13.21
CA THR A 8 -10.61 4.46 12.74
C THR A 8 -9.35 4.36 11.90
N ILE A 9 -8.71 3.20 11.96
CA ILE A 9 -7.58 2.81 11.11
C ILE A 9 -8.01 1.58 10.33
N GLN A 10 -7.97 1.68 9.02
CA GLN A 10 -8.25 0.58 8.10
C GLN A 10 -6.95 0.07 7.50
N ILE A 11 -6.72 -1.23 7.61
CA ILE A 11 -5.52 -1.89 7.10
C ILE A 11 -5.94 -3.01 6.18
N ARG A 12 -5.30 -3.07 5.02
CA ARG A 12 -5.44 -4.19 4.10
C ARG A 12 -4.21 -5.09 4.16
N ASP A 13 -4.41 -6.38 4.37
CA ASP A 13 -3.33 -7.39 4.34
C ASP A 13 -2.96 -7.81 2.91
N ASP A 14 -1.97 -8.70 2.81
CA ASP A 14 -1.49 -9.29 1.56
C ASP A 14 -2.50 -10.24 0.91
N GLN A 15 -3.52 -10.69 1.64
CA GLN A 15 -4.63 -11.50 1.16
C GLN A 15 -5.84 -10.64 0.73
N ASP A 16 -5.64 -9.32 0.57
CA ASP A 16 -6.68 -8.33 0.23
C ASP A 16 -7.80 -8.21 1.28
N ARG A 17 -7.58 -8.71 2.51
CA ARG A 17 -8.57 -8.60 3.60
C ARG A 17 -8.46 -7.24 4.25
N LEU A 18 -9.61 -6.61 4.46
CA LEU A 18 -9.72 -5.33 5.12
C LEU A 18 -10.03 -5.53 6.61
N TYR A 19 -9.16 -4.98 7.46
CA TYR A 19 -9.35 -4.87 8.90
C TYR A 19 -9.65 -3.41 9.24
N SER A 20 -10.57 -3.20 10.17
CA SER A 20 -10.89 -1.88 10.71
C SER A 20 -10.73 -1.91 12.22
N PHE A 21 -9.92 -0.99 12.74
CA PHE A 21 -9.65 -0.86 14.16
C PHE A 21 -10.06 0.52 14.63
N ARG A 22 -10.68 0.60 15.80
CA ARG A 22 -10.95 1.89 16.44
C ARG A 22 -9.76 2.31 17.30
N LYS A 23 -9.36 3.58 17.20
CA LYS A 23 -8.16 4.09 17.88
C LYS A 23 -8.25 4.06 19.40
N ASP A 24 -9.44 4.22 19.96
CA ASP A 24 -9.73 4.18 21.40
C ASP A 24 -9.63 2.76 22.00
N GLU A 25 -9.73 1.73 21.16
CA GLU A 25 -9.64 0.32 21.56
C GLU A 25 -8.24 -0.27 21.33
N LEU A 26 -7.31 0.50 20.74
CA LEU A 26 -5.95 0.04 20.48
C LEU A 26 -5.10 0.06 21.75
N ARG A 27 -4.44 -1.07 22.03
CA ARG A 27 -3.44 -1.15 23.10
C ARG A 27 -2.20 -0.28 22.82
N GLU A 28 -1.74 -0.29 21.57
CA GLU A 28 -0.57 0.47 21.13
C GLU A 28 -0.63 0.65 19.62
N LEU A 29 -0.25 1.83 19.12
CA LEU A 29 -0.14 2.12 17.69
C LEU A 29 1.29 2.54 17.36
N ARG A 30 2.02 1.65 16.68
CA ARG A 30 3.37 1.93 16.17
C ARG A 30 3.28 2.24 14.68
N LYS A 31 3.52 3.50 14.34
CA LYS A 31 3.64 3.92 12.94
C LYS A 31 5.10 4.02 12.58
N ASP A 32 5.50 3.27 11.56
CA ASP A 32 6.80 3.42 10.93
C ASP A 32 6.78 4.65 10.01
N TRP A 33 6.90 5.83 10.62
CA TRP A 33 6.90 7.11 9.90
C TRP A 33 8.00 7.14 8.83
N GLY A 34 7.63 7.54 7.62
CA GLY A 34 8.56 7.64 6.49
C GLY A 34 8.99 6.30 5.87
N LYS A 35 8.48 5.16 6.35
CA LYS A 35 8.71 3.86 5.72
C LYS A 35 7.50 3.45 4.89
N SER A 36 7.75 3.03 3.66
CA SER A 36 6.74 2.40 2.83
C SER A 36 6.62 0.92 3.21
N PRO A 37 5.40 0.35 3.28
CA PRO A 37 5.22 -1.09 3.36
C PRO A 37 5.60 -1.79 2.04
N MET A 38 5.78 -1.04 0.94
CA MET A 38 6.28 -1.58 -0.31
C MET A 38 7.77 -1.95 -0.15
N PRO A 39 8.17 -3.20 -0.44
CA PRO A 39 9.58 -3.56 -0.44
C PRO A 39 10.34 -2.79 -1.51
N SER A 40 11.66 -2.67 -1.34
CA SER A 40 12.50 -2.06 -2.36
C SER A 40 12.59 -2.95 -3.59
N TYR A 41 12.27 -2.40 -4.77
CA TYR A 41 12.43 -3.07 -6.06
C TYR A 41 13.59 -2.50 -6.88
N LYS A 42 14.47 -1.69 -6.27
CA LYS A 42 15.54 -0.94 -6.95
C LYS A 42 16.44 -1.80 -7.84
N ASP A 43 16.72 -3.03 -7.41
CA ASP A 43 17.65 -3.94 -8.10
C ASP A 43 16.92 -5.20 -8.63
N VAL A 44 15.59 -5.16 -8.67
CA VAL A 44 14.75 -6.30 -9.13
C VAL A 44 14.48 -6.22 -10.63
N PHE A 45 14.40 -5.01 -11.18
CA PHE A 45 14.09 -4.76 -12.59
C PHE A 45 15.23 -3.98 -13.25
N SER A 46 15.51 -4.32 -14.51
CA SER A 46 16.23 -3.43 -15.42
C SER A 46 15.37 -2.20 -15.76
N GLU A 47 16.00 -1.14 -16.28
CA GLU A 47 15.28 0.08 -16.66
C GLU A 47 14.16 -0.20 -17.69
N SER A 48 14.41 -1.07 -18.68
CA SER A 48 13.43 -1.44 -19.69
C SER A 48 12.27 -2.27 -19.12
N GLU A 49 12.54 -3.21 -18.22
CA GLU A 49 11.49 -4.00 -17.58
C GLU A 49 10.59 -3.13 -16.69
N LEU A 50 11.17 -2.13 -16.02
CA LEU A 50 10.41 -1.18 -15.22
C LEU A 50 9.47 -0.35 -16.12
N GLU A 51 9.94 0.12 -17.27
CA GLU A 51 9.11 0.82 -18.25
C GLU A 51 7.94 -0.04 -18.75
N GLU A 52 8.18 -1.30 -19.05
CA GLU A 52 7.14 -2.24 -19.49
C GLU A 52 6.09 -2.49 -18.39
N VAL A 53 6.51 -2.66 -17.13
CA VAL A 53 5.58 -2.81 -15.99
C VAL A 53 4.75 -1.54 -15.80
N ILE A 54 5.36 -0.35 -15.91
CA ILE A 54 4.65 0.92 -15.82
C ILE A 54 3.63 1.06 -16.96
N ALA A 55 4.02 0.74 -18.19
CA ALA A 55 3.13 0.78 -19.36
C ALA A 55 1.95 -0.18 -19.21
N TYR A 56 2.20 -1.40 -18.71
CA TYR A 56 1.16 -2.37 -18.42
C TYR A 56 0.19 -1.85 -17.35
N LEU A 57 0.70 -1.37 -16.21
CA LEU A 57 -0.15 -0.83 -15.14
C LEU A 57 -0.97 0.38 -15.59
N ALA A 58 -0.39 1.26 -16.41
CA ALA A 58 -1.10 2.39 -17.01
C ALA A 58 -2.25 1.93 -17.93
N SER A 59 -2.06 0.85 -18.68
CA SER A 59 -3.12 0.28 -19.53
C SER A 59 -4.30 -0.31 -18.75
N LEU A 60 -4.08 -0.71 -17.50
CA LEU A 60 -5.12 -1.27 -16.62
C LEU A 60 -6.01 -0.20 -15.96
N GLN A 61 -5.58 1.07 -15.95
CA GLN A 61 -6.50 2.17 -15.67
C GLN A 61 -7.45 2.28 -16.86
N GLY A 62 -8.67 1.77 -16.68
CA GLY A 62 -9.69 1.73 -17.73
C GLY A 62 -9.81 3.07 -18.46
N ALA A 63 -10.09 3.00 -19.77
CA ALA A 63 -10.43 4.16 -20.58
C ALA A 63 -11.52 4.98 -19.87
N PRO A 64 -11.47 6.33 -19.98
CA PRO A 64 -12.36 7.24 -19.25
C PRO A 64 -13.85 6.91 -19.40
#